data_AF-A0A1H3CVC4-F1
#
_entry.id   AF-A0A1H3CVC4-F1
#
_cell.length_a   1.000
_cell.length_b   1.000
_cell.length_c   1.000
_cell.angle_alpha   90.00
_cell.angle_beta   90.00
_cell.angle_gamma   90.00
#
_symmetry.space_group_name_H-M   'P 1'
#
loop_
_entity.id
_entity.type
_entity.pdbx_description
1 polymer ?
#
loop_
_entity_poly.entity_id
_entity_poly.type
_entity_poly.pdbx_seq_one_letter_code
_entity_poly.pdbx_strand_id
1 'polypeptide(L)'
;MVLMTTQEAAERIGVSVRHVQRLVAAGDLVAVGPDRIDAGSVAQWTAQRTGGRLRAWEEPTAWAAVALLEGVPAPWLGQAQRSRLRSALVGISGAELAARARNRAMIHRYHAHPRALDHLARDIVASGATRGIGELTATPGRLDGYVDRSAVQRLVERYRLETDPAGSVTLRATGMRRDVVAELAQGRRHVLAGLDLAGSTDARERSEGQRLLERAQEELRG
;
A
#
# COMPACT_ATOMS: atom_id res chain seq x y z
N MET A 1 -9.99 1.34 21.04
CA MET A 1 -8.72 0.78 20.56
C MET A 1 -8.41 -0.44 21.41
N VAL A 2 -8.33 -1.64 20.82
CA VAL A 2 -8.05 -2.86 21.58
C VAL A 2 -6.55 -3.14 21.50
N LEU A 3 -5.90 -3.27 22.64
CA LEU A 3 -4.47 -3.50 22.72
C LEU A 3 -4.20 -4.96 23.07
N MET A 4 -3.10 -5.51 22.56
CA MET A 4 -2.59 -6.81 22.96
C MET A 4 -1.08 -6.72 23.19
N THR A 5 -0.53 -7.67 23.92
CA THR A 5 0.91 -7.84 24.10
C THR A 5 1.57 -8.36 22.83
N THR A 6 2.87 -8.15 22.70
CA THR A 6 3.68 -8.75 21.62
C THR A 6 3.55 -10.27 21.56
N GLN A 7 3.34 -10.93 22.71
CA GLN A 7 3.15 -12.37 22.79
C GLN A 7 1.77 -12.80 22.28
N GLU A 8 0.69 -12.13 22.68
CA GLU A 8 -0.65 -12.39 22.14
C GLU A 8 -0.75 -12.12 20.64
N ALA A 9 0.01 -11.14 20.13
CA ALA A 9 0.15 -10.92 18.69
C ALA A 9 0.84 -12.11 18.02
N ALA A 10 1.98 -12.56 18.56
CA ALA A 10 2.76 -13.68 18.04
C ALA A 10 1.93 -14.95 17.92
N GLU A 11 1.19 -15.29 18.99
CA GLU A 11 0.29 -16.45 19.04
C GLU A 11 -0.82 -16.33 18.00
N ARG A 12 -1.43 -15.15 17.85
CA ARG A 12 -2.52 -14.93 16.90
C ARG A 12 -2.10 -15.00 15.43
N ILE A 13 -0.89 -14.53 15.10
CA ILE A 13 -0.38 -14.62 13.72
C ILE A 13 0.48 -15.87 13.46
N GLY A 14 0.67 -16.73 14.45
CA GLY A 14 1.40 -17.98 14.32
C GLY A 14 2.89 -17.80 14.00
N VAL A 15 3.52 -16.73 14.51
CA VAL A 15 4.96 -16.46 14.32
C VAL A 15 5.66 -16.23 15.66
N SER A 16 7.00 -16.14 15.65
CA SER A 16 7.75 -15.84 16.88
C SER A 16 7.59 -14.38 17.32
N VAL A 17 7.77 -14.11 18.62
CA VAL A 17 7.84 -12.74 19.18
C VAL A 17 8.87 -11.87 18.45
N ARG A 18 10.04 -12.44 18.11
CA ARG A 18 11.08 -11.76 17.30
C ARG A 18 10.59 -11.41 15.90
N HIS A 19 9.70 -12.21 15.32
CA HIS A 19 9.06 -11.88 14.04
C HIS A 19 8.08 -10.71 14.22
N VAL A 20 7.23 -10.73 15.26
CA VAL A 20 6.33 -9.60 15.58
C VAL A 20 7.11 -8.30 15.76
N GLN A 21 8.20 -8.33 16.51
CA GLN A 21 9.07 -7.16 16.69
C GLN A 21 9.65 -6.65 15.36
N ARG A 22 10.01 -7.54 14.44
CA ARG A 22 10.42 -7.15 13.08
C ARG A 22 9.27 -6.52 12.29
N LEU A 23 8.04 -7.00 12.45
CA LEU A 23 6.87 -6.41 11.78
C LEU A 23 6.57 -5.01 12.32
N VAL A 24 6.65 -4.83 13.64
CA VAL A 24 6.57 -3.50 14.27
C VAL A 24 7.71 -2.61 13.75
N ALA A 25 8.94 -3.11 13.72
CA ALA A 25 10.12 -2.40 13.20
C ALA A 25 10.09 -2.13 11.69
N ALA A 26 9.18 -2.76 10.94
CA ALA A 26 8.89 -2.48 9.54
C ALA A 26 7.63 -1.59 9.35
N GLY A 27 6.91 -1.29 10.43
CA GLY A 27 5.60 -0.61 10.42
C GLY A 27 4.46 -1.46 9.88
N ASP A 28 4.67 -2.76 9.69
CA ASP A 28 3.63 -3.72 9.30
C ASP A 28 2.59 -3.92 10.43
N LEU A 29 2.97 -3.65 11.68
CA LEU A 29 2.12 -3.64 12.86
C LEU A 29 2.30 -2.32 13.62
N VAL A 30 1.26 -1.86 14.30
CA VAL A 30 1.29 -0.62 15.09
C VAL A 30 1.58 -0.95 16.54
N ALA A 31 2.70 -0.46 17.06
CA ALA A 31 2.99 -0.47 18.49
C ALA A 31 2.33 0.72 19.20
N VAL A 32 1.80 0.48 20.39
CA VAL A 32 1.24 1.48 21.29
C VAL A 32 2.07 1.47 22.56
N GLY A 33 3.23 2.12 22.52
CA GLY A 33 4.23 2.02 23.59
C GLY A 33 5.15 0.79 23.44
N PRO A 34 5.92 0.45 24.48
CA PRO A 34 7.02 -0.50 24.37
C PRO A 34 6.58 -1.98 24.32
N ASP A 35 5.43 -2.33 24.87
CA ASP A 35 4.98 -3.72 25.06
C ASP A 35 3.60 -4.04 24.43
N ARG A 36 2.90 -3.03 23.91
CA ARG A 36 1.56 -3.19 23.35
C ARG A 36 1.52 -2.98 21.85
N ILE A 37 0.65 -3.73 21.20
CA ILE A 37 0.37 -3.71 19.77
C ILE A 37 -1.12 -3.48 19.59
N ASP A 38 -1.49 -2.64 18.63
CA ASP A 38 -2.88 -2.44 18.24
C ASP A 38 -3.44 -3.70 17.60
N ALA A 39 -4.54 -4.21 18.15
CA ALA A 39 -5.19 -5.41 17.65
C ALA A 39 -5.80 -5.26 16.27
N GLY A 40 -6.18 -4.04 15.89
CA GLY A 40 -6.60 -3.72 14.53
C GLY A 40 -5.47 -4.00 13.54
N SER A 41 -4.27 -3.50 13.82
CA SER A 41 -3.10 -3.69 12.96
C SER A 41 -2.70 -5.17 12.79
N VAL A 42 -2.80 -5.98 13.85
CA VAL A 42 -2.54 -7.43 13.78
C VAL A 42 -3.59 -8.13 12.93
N ALA A 43 -4.88 -7.89 13.22
CA ALA A 43 -5.97 -8.48 12.44
C ALA A 43 -5.90 -8.06 10.97
N GLN A 44 -5.50 -6.82 10.69
CA GLN A 44 -5.28 -6.32 9.33
C GLN A 44 -4.10 -7.00 8.65
N TRP A 45 -2.95 -7.10 9.31
CA TRP A 45 -1.79 -7.82 8.77
C TRP A 45 -2.14 -9.27 8.44
N THR A 46 -2.89 -9.92 9.33
CA THR A 46 -3.44 -11.25 9.10
C THR A 46 -4.39 -11.23 7.92
N ALA A 47 -5.35 -10.31 7.83
CA ALA A 47 -6.29 -10.24 6.71
C ALA A 47 -5.59 -9.99 5.37
N GLN A 48 -4.53 -9.18 5.33
CA GLN A 48 -3.74 -8.92 4.12
C GLN A 48 -2.88 -10.11 3.69
N ARG A 49 -2.48 -11.00 4.60
CA ARG A 49 -1.64 -12.17 4.29
C ARG A 49 -2.41 -13.50 4.25
N THR A 50 -3.51 -13.59 4.98
CA THR A 50 -4.41 -14.75 5.14
C THR A 50 -5.68 -14.61 4.30
N GLY A 51 -6.08 -13.39 3.91
CA GLY A 51 -7.16 -13.15 2.95
C GLY A 51 -6.66 -13.26 1.49
N GLY A 52 -7.13 -14.20 0.67
CA GLY A 52 -7.81 -15.45 0.98
C GLY A 52 -6.92 -16.66 0.71
N ARG A 53 -7.55 -17.81 0.44
CA ARG A 53 -6.94 -19.03 -0.13
C ARG A 53 -6.13 -18.82 -1.43
N LEU A 54 -5.93 -17.58 -1.85
CA LEU A 54 -5.48 -17.17 -3.16
C LEU A 54 -4.20 -16.32 -3.04
N ARG A 55 -3.16 -16.79 -3.71
CA ARG A 55 -1.86 -16.14 -3.82
C ARG A 55 -1.99 -14.69 -4.30
N ALA A 56 -1.16 -13.80 -3.73
CA ALA A 56 -0.97 -12.45 -4.25
C ALA A 56 -0.57 -12.49 -5.73
N TRP A 57 -1.02 -11.50 -6.48
CA TRP A 57 -0.62 -11.35 -7.86
C TRP A 57 0.86 -10.99 -7.97
N GLU A 58 1.52 -11.50 -9.00
CA GLU A 58 2.85 -11.02 -9.36
C GLU A 58 2.78 -9.54 -9.77
N GLU A 59 3.88 -8.81 -9.58
CA GLU A 59 3.94 -7.34 -9.74
C GLU A 59 3.29 -6.83 -11.06
N PRO A 60 3.55 -7.41 -12.26
CA PRO A 60 2.92 -6.95 -13.49
C PRO A 60 1.40 -7.11 -13.51
N THR A 61 0.89 -8.17 -12.88
CA THR A 61 -0.55 -8.44 -12.76
C THR A 61 -1.21 -7.49 -11.77
N ALA A 62 -0.53 -7.17 -10.66
CA ALA A 62 -1.01 -6.21 -9.68
C ALA A 62 -1.14 -4.80 -10.31
N TRP A 63 -0.16 -4.35 -11.10
CA TRP A 63 -0.26 -3.09 -11.84
C TRP A 63 -1.29 -3.12 -12.95
N ALA A 64 -1.45 -4.26 -13.64
CA ALA A 64 -2.51 -4.40 -14.63
C ALA A 64 -3.91 -4.28 -13.99
N ALA A 65 -4.08 -4.75 -12.75
CA ALA A 65 -5.34 -4.57 -12.03
C ALA A 65 -5.66 -3.08 -11.83
N VAL A 66 -4.66 -2.28 -11.44
CA VAL A 66 -4.78 -0.82 -11.32
C VAL A 66 -5.18 -0.21 -12.67
N ALA A 67 -4.46 -0.52 -13.74
CA ALA A 67 -4.75 0.01 -15.07
C ALA A 67 -6.17 -0.34 -15.54
N LEU A 68 -6.58 -1.60 -15.43
CA LEU A 68 -7.91 -2.03 -15.85
C LEU A 68 -9.03 -1.37 -15.05
N LEU A 69 -8.85 -1.18 -13.75
CA LEU A 69 -9.81 -0.48 -12.89
C LEU A 69 -9.84 1.02 -13.18
N GLU A 70 -8.71 1.63 -13.60
CA GLU A 70 -8.66 3.02 -14.10
C GLU A 70 -9.25 3.17 -15.53
N GLY A 71 -9.63 2.07 -16.17
CA GLY A 71 -10.13 2.09 -17.57
C GLY A 71 -9.01 2.22 -18.61
N VAL A 72 -7.74 2.07 -18.22
CA VAL A 72 -6.55 2.18 -19.08
C VAL A 72 -6.11 0.78 -19.55
N PRO A 73 -5.60 0.63 -20.78
CA PRO A 73 -5.04 -0.65 -21.21
C PRO A 73 -3.78 -1.03 -20.40
N ALA A 74 -3.60 -2.35 -20.17
CA ALA A 74 -2.39 -2.92 -19.58
C ALA A 74 -1.57 -3.68 -20.64
N PRO A 75 -0.85 -2.99 -21.55
CA PRO A 75 -0.21 -3.61 -22.72
C PRO A 75 0.91 -4.61 -22.37
N TRP A 76 1.46 -4.55 -21.15
CA TRP A 76 2.45 -5.50 -20.66
C TRP A 76 1.87 -6.88 -20.32
N LEU A 77 0.54 -7.05 -20.37
CA LEU A 77 -0.11 -8.36 -20.26
C LEU A 77 -0.74 -8.81 -21.57
N GLY A 78 -0.61 -10.11 -21.86
CA GLY A 78 -1.30 -10.73 -22.99
C GLY A 78 -2.82 -10.64 -22.88
N GLN A 79 -3.53 -10.68 -24.01
CA GLN A 79 -5.00 -10.54 -24.04
C GLN A 79 -5.72 -11.55 -23.14
N ALA A 80 -5.28 -12.81 -23.14
CA ALA A 80 -5.87 -13.85 -22.30
C ALA A 80 -5.65 -13.58 -20.80
N GLN A 81 -4.49 -13.04 -20.41
CA GLN A 81 -4.22 -12.64 -19.02
C GLN A 81 -5.10 -11.47 -18.60
N ARG A 82 -5.24 -10.45 -19.46
CA ARG A 82 -6.13 -9.29 -19.21
C ARG A 82 -7.60 -9.70 -19.06
N SER A 83 -8.07 -10.61 -19.90
CA SER A 83 -9.44 -11.13 -19.82
C SER A 83 -9.70 -11.84 -18.48
N ARG A 84 -8.84 -12.80 -18.10
CA ARG A 84 -8.94 -13.50 -16.81
C ARG A 84 -8.85 -12.55 -15.62
N LEU A 85 -7.97 -11.55 -15.69
CA LEU A 85 -7.83 -10.55 -14.63
C LEU A 85 -9.09 -9.71 -14.49
N ARG A 86 -9.68 -9.23 -15.59
CA ARG A 86 -10.95 -8.49 -15.57
C ARG A 86 -12.07 -9.31 -14.92
N SER A 87 -12.21 -10.58 -15.28
CA SER A 87 -13.19 -11.47 -14.64
C SER A 87 -12.92 -11.64 -13.13
N ALA A 88 -11.66 -11.77 -12.72
CA ALA A 88 -11.31 -11.88 -11.31
C ALA A 88 -11.62 -10.59 -10.52
N LEU A 89 -11.39 -9.41 -11.12
CA LEU A 89 -11.64 -8.12 -10.48
C LEU A 89 -13.13 -7.88 -10.18
N VAL A 90 -14.02 -8.41 -11.01
CA VAL A 90 -15.47 -8.31 -10.80
C VAL A 90 -15.94 -9.15 -9.62
N GLY A 91 -15.27 -10.27 -9.33
CA GLY A 91 -15.71 -11.26 -8.35
C GLY A 91 -15.10 -11.16 -6.95
N ILE A 92 -14.26 -10.15 -6.68
CA ILE A 92 -13.58 -9.99 -5.39
C ILE A 92 -14.00 -8.68 -4.69
N SER A 93 -13.90 -8.63 -3.37
CA SER A 93 -14.14 -7.39 -2.61
C SER A 93 -12.96 -6.43 -2.73
N GLY A 94 -13.15 -5.15 -2.36
CA GLY A 94 -12.06 -4.16 -2.30
C GLY A 94 -10.94 -4.58 -1.34
N ALA A 95 -11.28 -5.23 -0.22
CA ALA A 95 -10.31 -5.77 0.72
C ALA A 95 -9.47 -6.92 0.12
N GLU A 96 -10.12 -7.86 -0.59
CA GLU A 96 -9.43 -8.95 -1.28
C GLU A 96 -8.56 -8.41 -2.43
N LEU A 97 -9.04 -7.41 -3.16
CA LEU A 97 -8.27 -6.71 -4.18
C LEU A 97 -7.00 -6.09 -3.60
N ALA A 98 -7.10 -5.36 -2.48
CA ALA A 98 -5.94 -4.80 -1.79
C ALA A 98 -4.94 -5.88 -1.37
N ALA A 99 -5.43 -7.00 -0.81
CA ALA A 99 -4.61 -8.13 -0.43
C ALA A 99 -3.91 -8.78 -1.63
N ARG A 100 -4.60 -8.97 -2.77
CA ARG A 100 -4.00 -9.60 -3.96
C ARG A 100 -3.03 -8.67 -4.69
N ALA A 101 -3.26 -7.37 -4.68
CA ALA A 101 -2.39 -6.36 -5.29
C ALA A 101 -1.22 -5.91 -4.38
N ARG A 102 -1.01 -6.55 -3.21
CA ARG A 102 0.05 -6.16 -2.25
C ARG A 102 1.46 -6.21 -2.82
N ASN A 103 1.74 -7.10 -3.78
CA ASN A 103 3.05 -7.22 -4.42
C ASN A 103 3.30 -6.17 -5.53
N ARG A 104 2.41 -5.19 -5.73
CA ARG A 104 2.65 -4.07 -6.67
C ARG A 104 3.93 -3.29 -6.33
N ALA A 105 4.24 -3.19 -5.05
CA ALA A 105 5.39 -2.48 -4.53
C ALA A 105 5.80 -3.04 -3.17
N MET A 106 7.09 -2.93 -2.87
CA MET A 106 7.65 -3.14 -1.55
C MET A 106 7.63 -1.82 -0.78
N ILE A 107 7.07 -1.85 0.43
CA ILE A 107 6.87 -0.64 1.25
C ILE A 107 8.06 -0.47 2.18
N HIS A 108 8.64 0.74 2.18
CA HIS A 108 9.67 1.15 3.12
C HIS A 108 9.21 2.43 3.83
N ARG A 109 9.34 2.47 5.15
CA ARG A 109 8.99 3.63 5.96
C ARG A 109 10.21 4.28 6.58
N TYR A 110 10.26 5.60 6.48
CA TYR A 110 11.38 6.41 6.91
C TYR A 110 10.93 7.67 7.62
N HIS A 111 11.82 8.17 8.47
CA HIS A 111 11.85 9.54 8.89
C HIS A 111 12.79 10.33 7.97
N ALA A 112 12.42 11.57 7.66
CA ALA A 112 13.26 12.51 6.93
C ALA A 112 13.18 13.88 7.60
N HIS A 113 14.28 14.61 7.59
CA HIS A 113 14.30 15.99 8.04
C HIS A 113 13.31 16.84 7.21
N PRO A 114 12.51 17.76 7.79
CA PRO A 114 11.46 18.49 7.07
C PRO A 114 11.94 19.18 5.79
N ARG A 115 13.14 19.77 5.82
CA ARG A 115 13.77 20.42 4.65
C ARG A 115 14.05 19.45 3.48
N ALA A 116 14.20 18.16 3.73
CA ALA A 116 14.44 17.16 2.70
C ALA A 116 13.15 16.72 2.00
N LEU A 117 11.98 16.92 2.62
CA LEU A 117 10.69 16.44 2.09
C LEU A 117 10.36 17.05 0.72
N ASP A 118 10.53 18.36 0.56
CA ASP A 118 10.23 19.06 -0.70
C ASP A 118 11.16 18.65 -1.85
N HIS A 119 12.39 18.26 -1.53
CA HIS A 119 13.33 17.74 -2.51
C HIS A 119 13.01 16.29 -2.86
N LEU A 120 12.77 15.45 -1.85
CA LEU A 120 12.39 14.05 -2.04
C LEU A 120 11.07 13.92 -2.83
N ALA A 121 10.11 14.81 -2.60
CA ALA A 121 8.84 14.84 -3.33
C ALA A 121 9.00 14.97 -4.85
N ARG A 122 10.09 15.56 -5.33
CA ARG A 122 10.41 15.70 -6.76
C ARG A 122 11.01 14.42 -7.37
N ASP A 123 11.62 13.59 -6.53
CA ASP A 123 12.28 12.35 -6.97
C ASP A 123 11.34 11.13 -7.00
N ILE A 124 10.12 11.26 -6.46
CA ILE A 124 9.13 10.18 -6.39
C ILE A 124 7.88 10.49 -7.22
N VAL A 125 7.07 9.47 -7.47
CA VAL A 125 5.71 9.62 -8.00
C VAL A 125 4.74 9.59 -6.82
N ALA A 126 4.07 10.70 -6.51
CA ALA A 126 3.14 10.76 -5.39
C ALA A 126 2.02 9.70 -5.52
N SER A 127 1.75 8.94 -4.46
CA SER A 127 0.70 7.92 -4.41
C SER A 127 -0.72 8.50 -4.59
N GLY A 128 -0.90 9.77 -4.18
CA GLY A 128 -2.21 10.42 -4.08
C GLY A 128 -2.87 10.21 -2.72
N ALA A 129 -2.51 9.17 -1.96
CA ALA A 129 -3.10 8.84 -0.66
C ALA A 129 -3.03 9.97 0.39
N THR A 130 -2.04 10.87 0.31
CA THR A 130 -1.86 11.97 1.26
C THR A 130 -2.55 13.29 0.85
N ARG A 131 -3.23 13.33 -0.30
CA ARG A 131 -3.79 14.56 -0.90
C ARG A 131 -5.23 14.89 -0.47
N GLY A 132 -5.81 14.15 0.47
CA GLY A 132 -7.21 14.34 0.89
C GLY A 132 -8.20 13.84 -0.18
N ILE A 133 -8.10 12.55 -0.52
CA ILE A 133 -8.99 11.90 -1.48
C ILE A 133 -10.24 11.39 -0.76
N GLY A 134 -11.40 11.55 -1.40
CA GLY A 134 -12.69 11.16 -0.81
C GLY A 134 -13.06 12.08 0.35
N GLU A 135 -13.36 11.50 1.51
CA GLU A 135 -13.69 12.22 2.74
C GLU A 135 -12.48 12.53 3.62
N LEU A 136 -11.25 12.20 3.17
CA LEU A 136 -10.03 12.40 3.94
C LEU A 136 -9.52 13.84 3.84
N THR A 137 -8.93 14.33 4.92
CA THR A 137 -8.18 15.59 4.92
C THR A 137 -6.74 15.34 4.46
N ALA A 138 -6.16 16.30 3.73
CA ALA A 138 -4.74 16.23 3.37
C ALA A 138 -3.87 16.22 4.64
N THR A 139 -2.81 15.41 4.64
CA THR A 139 -1.92 15.26 5.80
C THR A 139 -0.60 15.96 5.52
N PRO A 140 -0.44 17.24 5.90
CA PRO A 140 0.80 17.99 5.66
C PRO A 140 1.98 17.32 6.39
N GLY A 141 3.16 17.41 5.79
CA GLY A 141 4.39 16.83 6.36
C GLY A 141 4.53 15.32 6.21
N ARG A 142 3.54 14.63 5.61
CA ARG A 142 3.64 13.21 5.23
C ARG A 142 3.87 13.07 3.73
N LEU A 143 4.85 12.26 3.36
CA LEU A 143 5.20 11.94 1.99
C LEU A 143 4.91 10.47 1.72
N ASP A 144 4.11 10.18 0.69
CA ASP A 144 3.85 8.82 0.23
C ASP A 144 3.97 8.76 -1.29
N GLY A 145 4.87 7.92 -1.80
CA GLY A 145 5.01 7.78 -3.23
C GLY A 145 5.88 6.61 -3.68
N TYR A 146 5.81 6.40 -4.99
CA TYR A 146 6.46 5.32 -5.69
C TYR A 146 7.83 5.74 -6.21
N VAL A 147 8.73 4.76 -6.16
CA VAL A 147 10.09 4.88 -6.66
C VAL A 147 10.49 3.59 -7.35
N ASP A 148 11.39 3.71 -8.33
CA ASP A 148 12.07 2.53 -8.88
C ASP A 148 12.83 1.78 -7.76
N ARG A 149 12.71 0.46 -7.75
CA ARG A 149 13.35 -0.41 -6.75
C ARG A 149 14.86 -0.17 -6.63
N SER A 150 15.55 0.08 -7.74
CA SER A 150 16.99 0.33 -7.77
C SER A 150 17.38 1.70 -7.20
N ALA A 151 16.43 2.63 -7.06
CA ALA A 151 16.70 3.99 -6.60
C ALA A 151 16.55 4.18 -5.09
N VAL A 152 15.93 3.22 -4.37
CA VAL A 152 15.66 3.32 -2.92
C VAL A 152 16.94 3.67 -2.14
N GLN A 153 18.01 2.89 -2.29
CA GLN A 153 19.25 3.11 -1.53
C GLN A 153 19.88 4.48 -1.81
N ARG A 154 19.86 4.92 -3.09
CA ARG A 154 20.36 6.25 -3.45
C ARG A 154 19.55 7.37 -2.80
N LEU A 155 18.22 7.23 -2.70
CA LEU A 155 17.38 8.23 -2.02
C LEU A 155 17.63 8.22 -0.51
N VAL A 156 17.79 7.05 0.10
CA VAL A 156 18.11 6.91 1.53
C VAL A 156 19.40 7.65 1.86
N GLU A 157 20.47 7.42 1.09
CA GLU A 157 21.76 8.07 1.29
C GLU A 157 21.70 9.58 1.03
N ARG A 158 21.07 9.99 -0.08
CA ARG A 158 20.97 11.39 -0.51
C ARG A 158 20.21 12.25 0.48
N TYR A 159 19.09 11.74 0.99
CA TYR A 159 18.18 12.49 1.86
C TYR A 159 18.35 12.15 3.35
N ARG A 160 19.34 11.31 3.69
CA ARG A 160 19.61 10.84 5.06
C ARG A 160 18.35 10.26 5.71
N LEU A 161 17.68 9.38 4.98
CA LEU A 161 16.45 8.74 5.45
C LEU A 161 16.81 7.73 6.55
N GLU A 162 16.12 7.84 7.67
CA GLU A 162 16.28 6.92 8.80
C GLU A 162 15.09 5.97 8.82
N THR A 163 15.31 4.66 8.93
CA THR A 163 14.20 3.69 9.00
C THR A 163 13.34 4.00 10.22
N ASP A 164 12.08 4.32 9.98
CA ASP A 164 11.12 4.65 11.04
C ASP A 164 9.74 4.12 10.64
N PRO A 165 9.25 3.07 11.32
CA PRO A 165 7.89 2.54 11.18
C PRO A 165 6.76 3.56 11.31
N ALA A 166 6.96 4.54 12.19
CA ALA A 166 6.02 5.63 12.44
C ALA A 166 6.39 6.89 11.64
N GLY A 167 7.40 6.78 10.78
CA GLY A 167 7.97 7.88 10.02
C GLY A 167 7.00 8.48 9.02
N SER A 168 7.22 9.76 8.73
CA SER A 168 6.35 10.53 7.83
C SER A 168 6.60 10.26 6.35
N VAL A 169 7.58 9.42 5.99
CA VAL A 169 7.91 9.09 4.59
C VAL A 169 7.62 7.62 4.30
N THR A 170 6.84 7.37 3.27
CA THR A 170 6.59 6.03 2.73
C THR A 170 7.10 5.96 1.28
N LEU A 171 8.10 5.12 1.04
CA LEU A 171 8.62 4.81 -0.29
C LEU A 171 8.10 3.45 -0.74
N ARG A 172 7.35 3.45 -1.86
CA ARG A 172 6.77 2.26 -2.48
C ARG A 172 7.64 1.84 -3.67
N ALA A 173 8.56 0.91 -3.42
CA ALA A 173 9.55 0.45 -4.37
C ALA A 173 8.94 -0.56 -5.36
N THR A 174 9.00 -0.27 -6.66
CA THR A 174 8.44 -1.13 -7.71
C THR A 174 9.41 -1.26 -8.88
N GLY A 175 9.33 -2.36 -9.64
CA GLY A 175 10.01 -2.52 -10.93
C GLY A 175 9.15 -2.06 -12.11
N MET A 176 7.90 -1.66 -11.88
CA MET A 176 7.06 -1.07 -12.91
C MET A 176 7.64 0.26 -13.40
N ARG A 177 7.55 0.49 -14.71
CA ARG A 177 8.12 1.69 -15.33
C ARG A 177 7.50 2.96 -14.74
N ARG A 178 8.35 3.96 -14.47
CA ARG A 178 7.94 5.20 -13.81
C ARG A 178 6.83 5.97 -14.55
N ASP A 179 6.83 5.94 -15.88
CA ASP A 179 5.79 6.56 -16.72
C ASP A 179 4.42 5.93 -16.47
N VAL A 180 4.35 4.60 -16.45
CA VAL A 180 3.12 3.85 -16.15
C VAL A 180 2.63 4.16 -14.74
N VAL A 181 3.54 4.16 -13.75
CA VAL A 181 3.17 4.49 -12.38
C VAL A 181 2.64 5.92 -12.25
N ALA A 182 3.27 6.88 -12.94
CA ALA A 182 2.84 8.28 -12.94
C ALA A 182 1.47 8.49 -13.61
N GLU A 183 1.20 7.80 -14.72
CA GLU A 183 -0.10 7.81 -15.38
C GLU A 183 -1.19 7.27 -14.45
N LEU A 184 -0.95 6.09 -13.85
CA LEU A 184 -1.93 5.44 -12.98
C LEU A 184 -2.14 6.18 -11.65
N ALA A 185 -1.13 6.86 -11.13
CA ALA A 185 -1.26 7.72 -9.95
C ALA A 185 -2.14 8.96 -10.20
N GLN A 186 -2.28 9.38 -11.46
CA GLN A 186 -3.14 10.48 -11.89
C GLN A 186 -4.50 10.00 -12.40
N GLY A 187 -4.76 8.69 -12.30
CA GLY A 187 -6.02 8.07 -12.70
C GLY A 187 -7.23 8.71 -12.02
N ARG A 188 -8.31 8.88 -12.81
CA ARG A 188 -9.53 9.59 -12.38
C ARG A 188 -10.31 8.82 -11.32
N ARG A 189 -10.14 7.50 -11.24
CA ARG A 189 -10.82 6.63 -10.27
C ARG A 189 -10.02 6.45 -8.98
N HIS A 190 -8.80 7.01 -8.92
CA HIS A 190 -7.93 6.98 -7.75
C HIS A 190 -7.67 5.57 -7.21
N VAL A 191 -7.63 4.55 -8.08
CA VAL A 191 -7.45 3.15 -7.74
C VAL A 191 -6.13 2.93 -7.02
N LEU A 192 -5.05 3.55 -7.51
CA LEU A 192 -3.73 3.41 -6.89
C LEU A 192 -3.72 3.95 -5.45
N ALA A 193 -4.28 5.15 -5.26
CA ALA A 193 -4.44 5.74 -3.93
C ALA A 193 -5.37 4.90 -3.06
N GLY A 194 -6.45 4.34 -3.63
CA GLY A 194 -7.36 3.43 -2.93
C GLY A 194 -6.65 2.18 -2.40
N LEU A 195 -5.79 1.57 -3.22
CA LEU A 195 -4.95 0.44 -2.79
C LEU A 195 -3.94 0.82 -1.69
N ASP A 196 -3.40 2.03 -1.73
CA ASP A 196 -2.44 2.53 -0.75
C ASP A 196 -3.11 2.85 0.59
N LEU A 197 -4.29 3.45 0.55
CA LEU A 197 -5.15 3.73 1.69
C LEU A 197 -5.72 2.45 2.32
N ALA A 198 -6.15 1.47 1.52
CA ALA A 198 -6.64 0.18 2.00
C ALA A 198 -5.57 -0.62 2.78
N GLY A 199 -4.28 -0.36 2.50
CA GLY A 199 -3.15 -0.91 3.25
C GLY A 199 -2.75 -0.10 4.48
N SER A 200 -3.39 1.04 4.75
CA SER A 200 -3.05 1.92 5.87
C SER A 200 -3.33 1.28 7.23
N THR A 201 -2.59 1.69 8.25
CA THR A 201 -2.86 1.31 9.65
C THR A 201 -3.95 2.18 10.29
N ASP A 202 -4.31 3.29 9.67
CA ASP A 202 -5.44 4.12 10.08
C ASP A 202 -6.78 3.53 9.57
N ALA A 203 -7.76 3.36 10.45
CA ALA A 203 -9.04 2.75 10.11
C ALA A 203 -9.89 3.57 9.13
N ARG A 204 -9.81 4.91 9.19
CA ARG A 204 -10.52 5.82 8.29
C ARG A 204 -9.89 5.80 6.91
N GLU A 205 -8.56 5.89 6.84
CA GLU A 205 -7.84 5.74 5.56
C GLU A 205 -8.20 4.41 4.91
N ARG A 206 -8.20 3.30 5.67
CA ARG A 206 -8.59 1.99 5.14
C ARG A 206 -10.00 1.95 4.59
N SER A 207 -10.98 2.46 5.36
CA SER A 207 -12.38 2.44 4.94
C SER A 207 -12.57 3.24 3.65
N GLU A 208 -11.91 4.38 3.52
CA GLU A 208 -11.96 5.16 2.28
C GLU A 208 -11.25 4.49 1.12
N GLY A 209 -10.11 3.85 1.39
CA GLY A 209 -9.42 3.03 0.40
C GLY A 209 -10.33 1.94 -0.17
N GLN A 210 -11.05 1.21 0.70
CA GLN A 210 -12.00 0.17 0.28
C GLN A 210 -13.15 0.73 -0.55
N ARG A 211 -13.75 1.87 -0.14
CA ARG A 211 -14.82 2.55 -0.89
C ARG A 211 -14.37 3.01 -2.27
N LEU A 212 -13.14 3.50 -2.41
CA LEU A 212 -12.58 3.88 -3.72
C LEU A 212 -12.45 2.67 -4.64
N LEU A 213 -11.95 1.55 -4.11
CA LEU A 213 -11.78 0.32 -4.86
C LEU A 213 -13.12 -0.28 -5.30
N GLU A 214 -14.10 -0.31 -4.41
CA GLU A 214 -15.44 -0.83 -4.69
C GLU A 214 -16.13 -0.01 -5.80
N ARG A 215 -16.05 1.32 -5.74
CA ARG A 215 -16.56 2.20 -6.82
C ARG A 215 -15.88 1.93 -8.16
N ALA A 216 -14.55 1.77 -8.18
CA ALA A 216 -13.83 1.46 -9.42
C ALA A 216 -14.20 0.08 -9.98
N GLN A 217 -14.53 -0.89 -9.12
CA GLN A 217 -15.03 -2.20 -9.52
C GLN A 217 -16.45 -2.14 -10.07
N GLU A 218 -17.32 -1.30 -9.51
CA GLU A 218 -18.66 -1.04 -10.03
C GLU A 218 -18.59 -0.46 -11.45
N GLU A 219 -17.77 0.56 -11.67
CA GLU A 219 -17.59 1.13 -13.01
C GLU A 219 -16.95 0.15 -14.02
N LEU A 220 -16.21 -0.86 -13.54
CA LEU A 220 -15.68 -1.92 -14.40
C LEU A 220 -16.76 -2.92 -14.84
N ARG A 221 -17.84 -3.09 -14.06
CA ARG A 221 -18.96 -3.99 -14.35
C ARG A 221 -19.90 -3.44 -15.43
N GLY A 222 -19.96 -2.12 -15.58
CA GLY A 222 -20.86 -1.41 -16.50
C GLY A 222 -21.92 -0.64 -15.74
#